data_AF-A0A939XZL7-F1
#
_entry.id   AF-A0A939XZL7-F1
#
_cell.length_a   1.000
_cell.length_b   1.000
_cell.length_c   1.000
_cell.angle_alpha   90.00
_cell.angle_beta   90.00
_cell.angle_gamma   90.00
#
_symmetry.space_group_name_H-M   'P 1'
#
loop_
_entity.id
_entity.type
_entity.pdbx_description
1 polymer ?
#
loop_
_entity_poly.entity_id
_entity_poly.type
_entity_poly.pdbx_seq_one_letter_code
_entity_poly.pdbx_strand_id
1 'polypeptide(L)'
;MEMNVYYLENRLKEGDPELHRRMRDSIVVLKNMLDRYLVRFPSFTDHSMLHSLDVIEYCNSIIGKRQTARLLPEECFVLLMSCYLHDTGMGISGRDYEAFSKQIDFGDYFRTHDAADEAGTVRAFHHEYSGLFIRKYAHLFDLPGEEYVRAIVQVSRGHRKTDLLDREEYADIPVAGGVIRTAYLAAVLRLADEIDVASARNPELLFDVSRVTREMDRLHFGIHESVRRVEVKPDEIDLYILPKAPEYMPHILELIWKIRDTLAYCREAAERRSDLRIPQKQVQFWHEQKFIICT
;
A
#
# COMPACT_ATOMS: atom_id res chain seq x y z
N MET A 1 -13.91 -15.17 18.79
CA MET A 1 -13.06 -15.59 17.66
C MET A 1 -11.78 -14.77 17.79
N GLU A 2 -10.64 -15.40 18.10
CA GLU A 2 -9.38 -14.69 18.38
C GLU A 2 -8.94 -13.91 17.13
N MET A 3 -9.21 -12.61 17.16
CA MET A 3 -8.76 -11.63 16.18
C MET A 3 -7.32 -11.27 16.57
N ASN A 4 -6.38 -12.18 16.34
CA ASN A 4 -4.97 -11.89 16.59
C ASN A 4 -4.42 -11.15 15.35
N VAL A 5 -4.62 -9.84 15.31
CA VAL A 5 -4.37 -8.92 14.17
C VAL A 5 -2.88 -8.79 13.80
N TYR A 6 -1.98 -9.45 14.55
CA TYR A 6 -0.53 -9.25 14.47
C TYR A 6 0.23 -10.48 13.96
N TYR A 7 -0.34 -11.28 13.04
CA TYR A 7 0.31 -12.52 12.57
C TYR A 7 1.70 -12.26 11.98
N LEU A 8 1.85 -11.23 11.15
CA LEU A 8 3.12 -10.86 10.52
C LEU A 8 4.17 -10.47 11.55
N GLU A 9 3.83 -9.57 12.48
CA GLU A 9 4.76 -9.11 13.51
C GLU A 9 5.13 -10.23 14.47
N ASN A 10 4.17 -11.05 14.90
CA ASN A 10 4.43 -12.20 15.77
C ASN A 10 5.35 -13.21 15.08
N ARG A 11 5.10 -13.51 13.79
CA ARG A 11 5.95 -14.42 13.01
C ARG A 11 7.38 -13.90 12.91
N LEU A 12 7.54 -12.60 12.67
CA LEU A 12 8.84 -11.94 12.66
C LEU A 12 9.52 -12.02 14.04
N LYS A 13 8.83 -11.62 15.10
CA LYS A 13 9.35 -11.60 16.47
C LYS A 13 9.79 -12.97 16.96
N GLU A 14 9.03 -14.02 16.64
CA GLU A 14 9.35 -15.39 17.03
C GLU A 14 10.47 -16.01 16.18
N GLY A 15 10.53 -15.66 14.90
CA GLY A 15 11.49 -16.26 13.95
C GLY A 15 12.82 -15.53 13.87
N ASP A 16 12.83 -14.20 14.01
CA ASP A 16 14.03 -13.36 14.02
C ASP A 16 13.83 -12.11 14.91
N PRO A 17 14.16 -12.20 16.22
CA PRO A 17 14.04 -11.09 17.15
C PRO A 17 14.90 -9.86 16.80
N GLU A 18 16.00 -10.04 16.07
CA GLU A 18 16.89 -8.94 15.69
C GLU A 18 16.30 -8.14 14.53
N LEU A 19 15.74 -8.80 13.52
CA LEU A 19 14.96 -8.12 12.48
C LEU A 19 13.71 -7.43 13.07
N HIS A 20 13.05 -8.05 14.05
CA HIS A 20 11.94 -7.41 14.78
C HIS A 20 12.39 -6.12 15.48
N ARG A 21 13.54 -6.15 16.17
CA ARG A 21 14.12 -4.97 16.82
C ARG A 21 14.42 -3.86 15.82
N ARG A 22 15.10 -4.18 14.71
CA ARG A 22 15.41 -3.22 13.62
C ARG A 22 14.17 -2.57 13.03
N MET A 23 13.12 -3.36 12.81
CA MET A 23 11.83 -2.85 12.31
C MET A 23 11.21 -1.86 13.31
N ARG A 24 11.21 -2.18 14.62
CA ARG A 24 10.73 -1.26 15.65
C ARG A 24 11.53 0.04 15.74
N ASP A 25 12.85 -0.05 15.67
CA ASP A 25 13.73 1.12 15.69
C ASP A 25 13.50 2.00 14.46
N SER A 26 13.29 1.39 13.29
CA SER A 26 12.96 2.09 12.05
C SER A 26 11.62 2.83 12.13
N ILE A 27 10.61 2.23 12.75
CA ILE A 27 9.29 2.86 12.94
C ILE A 27 9.41 4.14 13.79
N VAL A 28 10.28 4.16 14.81
CA VAL A 28 10.50 5.37 15.61
C VAL A 28 11.08 6.50 14.77
N VAL A 29 12.01 6.19 13.88
CA VAL A 29 12.58 7.17 12.93
C VAL A 29 11.52 7.62 11.92
N LEU A 30 10.75 6.69 11.36
CA LEU A 30 9.72 6.97 10.37
C LEU A 30 8.60 7.84 10.92
N LYS A 31 8.15 7.59 12.15
CA LYS A 31 7.15 8.43 12.81
C LYS A 31 7.59 9.90 12.84
N ASN A 32 8.83 10.16 13.24
CA ASN A 32 9.37 11.53 13.28
C ASN A 32 9.50 12.15 11.90
N MET A 33 9.69 11.34 10.85
CA MET A 33 9.69 11.80 9.47
C MET A 33 8.29 12.14 9.00
N LEU A 34 7.35 11.19 9.07
CA LEU A 34 5.98 11.33 8.58
C LEU A 34 5.24 12.51 9.24
N ASP A 35 5.50 12.79 10.53
CA ASP A 35 4.98 13.97 11.22
C ASP A 35 5.39 15.30 10.53
N ARG A 36 6.50 15.33 9.78
CA ARG A 36 6.96 16.49 8.98
C ARG A 36 6.38 16.52 7.56
N TYR A 37 5.89 15.41 7.02
CA TYR A 37 5.34 15.31 5.67
C TYR A 37 4.00 16.06 5.55
N LEU A 38 3.12 15.91 6.54
CA LEU A 38 1.81 16.59 6.61
C LEU A 38 1.91 18.13 6.55
N VAL A 39 3.08 18.68 6.88
CA VAL A 39 3.34 20.12 6.83
C VAL A 39 3.60 20.61 5.40
N ARG A 40 4.16 19.77 4.50
CA ARG A 40 4.59 20.19 3.16
C ARG A 40 3.48 20.09 2.11
N PHE A 41 2.58 19.10 2.22
CA PHE A 41 1.50 18.87 1.25
C PHE A 41 0.14 18.66 1.95
N PRO A 42 -0.53 19.74 2.40
CA PRO A 42 -1.74 19.64 3.23
C PRO A 42 -2.99 19.09 2.52
N SER A 43 -2.99 19.06 1.19
CA SER A 43 -4.13 18.62 0.37
C SER A 43 -4.00 17.17 -0.11
N PHE A 44 -3.01 16.41 0.37
CA PHE A 44 -2.83 15.01 0.01
C PHE A 44 -3.63 14.11 0.96
N THR A 45 -3.97 12.90 0.49
CA THR A 45 -4.67 11.85 1.24
C THR A 45 -3.92 11.45 2.52
N ASP A 46 -4.60 10.74 3.43
CA ASP A 46 -4.00 10.28 4.69
C ASP A 46 -2.83 9.32 4.44
N HIS A 47 -1.60 9.81 4.57
CA HIS A 47 -0.37 9.01 4.55
C HIS A 47 0.27 8.96 5.94
N SER A 48 -0.57 9.04 6.99
CA SER A 48 -0.11 8.99 8.36
C SER A 48 0.33 7.57 8.75
N MET A 49 0.92 7.46 9.95
CA MET A 49 1.17 6.16 10.57
C MET A 49 -0.08 5.29 10.69
N LEU A 50 -1.29 5.87 10.71
CA LEU A 50 -2.54 5.12 10.78
C LEU A 50 -2.80 4.36 9.48
N HIS A 51 -2.61 5.00 8.31
CA HIS A 51 -2.67 4.34 6.99
C HIS A 51 -1.77 3.11 6.94
N SER A 52 -0.50 3.27 7.33
CA SER A 52 0.43 2.13 7.34
C SER A 52 -0.03 0.99 8.25
N LEU A 53 -0.68 1.29 9.38
CA LEU A 53 -1.22 0.27 10.27
C LEU A 53 -2.44 -0.43 9.67
N ASP A 54 -3.38 0.32 9.08
CA ASP A 54 -4.57 -0.23 8.42
C ASP A 54 -4.16 -1.13 7.24
N VAL A 55 -3.20 -0.70 6.41
CA VAL A 55 -2.58 -1.53 5.37
C VAL A 55 -1.96 -2.82 5.96
N ILE A 56 -1.28 -2.75 7.10
CA ILE A 56 -0.74 -3.95 7.79
C ILE A 56 -1.88 -4.87 8.26
N GLU A 57 -2.99 -4.34 8.77
CA GLU A 57 -4.16 -5.14 9.16
C GLU A 57 -4.77 -5.85 7.95
N TYR A 58 -4.90 -5.17 6.81
CA TYR A 58 -5.34 -5.79 5.56
C TYR A 58 -4.36 -6.84 5.06
N CYS A 59 -3.05 -6.60 5.09
CA CYS A 59 -2.03 -7.61 4.78
C CYS A 59 -2.20 -8.87 5.64
N ASN A 60 -2.38 -8.71 6.96
CA ASN A 60 -2.62 -9.84 7.87
C ASN A 60 -3.91 -10.61 7.51
N SER A 61 -4.96 -9.90 7.13
CA SER A 61 -6.26 -10.47 6.78
C SER A 61 -6.25 -11.19 5.43
N ILE A 62 -5.57 -10.61 4.43
CA ILE A 62 -5.38 -11.18 3.09
C ILE A 62 -4.60 -12.50 3.18
N ILE A 63 -3.45 -12.49 3.87
CA ILE A 63 -2.58 -13.66 3.98
C ILE A 63 -3.26 -14.74 4.84
N GLY A 64 -3.75 -14.33 6.02
CA GLY A 64 -4.33 -15.18 7.04
C GLY A 64 -3.32 -16.08 7.76
N LYS A 65 -3.66 -16.46 9.00
CA LYS A 65 -2.80 -17.22 9.94
C LYS A 65 -2.07 -18.41 9.31
N ARG A 66 -2.76 -19.22 8.49
CA ARG A 66 -2.18 -20.44 7.89
C ARG A 66 -1.07 -20.13 6.90
N GLN A 67 -1.20 -19.07 6.10
CA GLN A 67 -0.16 -18.72 5.13
C GLN A 67 0.95 -17.90 5.77
N THR A 68 0.64 -17.08 6.79
CA THR A 68 1.67 -16.36 7.54
C THR A 68 2.67 -17.32 8.21
N ALA A 69 2.21 -18.50 8.66
CA ALA A 69 3.09 -19.53 9.19
C ALA A 69 4.08 -20.12 8.15
N ARG A 70 3.83 -19.91 6.85
CA ARG A 70 4.70 -20.33 5.73
C ARG A 70 5.61 -19.20 5.23
N LEU A 71 5.50 -18.00 5.80
CA LEU A 71 6.41 -16.89 5.51
C LEU A 71 7.71 -17.05 6.30
N LEU A 72 8.79 -16.64 5.65
CA LEU A 72 10.07 -16.42 6.31
C LEU A 72 10.00 -15.18 7.20
N PRO A 73 10.73 -15.13 8.33
CA PRO A 73 10.88 -13.91 9.11
C PRO A 73 11.36 -12.73 8.25
N GLU A 74 12.27 -12.97 7.31
CA GLU A 74 12.76 -11.98 6.34
C GLU A 74 11.65 -11.43 5.45
N GLU A 75 10.72 -12.28 4.99
CA GLU A 75 9.57 -11.83 4.20
C GLU A 75 8.59 -11.01 5.03
N CYS A 76 8.37 -11.39 6.31
CA CYS A 76 7.56 -10.59 7.23
C CYS A 76 8.21 -9.23 7.49
N PHE A 77 9.53 -9.17 7.68
CA PHE A 77 10.29 -7.93 7.82
C PHE A 77 10.16 -7.05 6.58
N VAL A 78 10.40 -7.61 5.38
CA VAL A 78 10.29 -6.88 4.12
C VAL A 78 8.88 -6.33 3.91
N LEU A 79 7.84 -7.14 4.14
CA LEU A 79 6.46 -6.70 3.97
C LEU A 79 6.10 -5.59 4.96
N LEU A 80 6.42 -5.75 6.25
CA LEU A 80 6.15 -4.74 7.28
C LEU A 80 6.88 -3.42 6.98
N MET A 81 8.17 -3.49 6.67
CA MET A 81 8.94 -2.30 6.29
C MET A 81 8.38 -1.65 5.03
N SER A 82 7.96 -2.43 4.05
CA SER A 82 7.35 -1.92 2.82
C SER A 82 6.02 -1.23 3.08
N CYS A 83 5.17 -1.74 3.99
CA CYS A 83 3.94 -1.06 4.41
C CYS A 83 4.22 0.34 4.98
N TYR A 84 5.28 0.51 5.79
CA TYR A 84 5.62 1.83 6.32
C TYR A 84 6.30 2.76 5.31
N LEU A 85 6.93 2.20 4.26
CA LEU A 85 7.80 2.95 3.35
C LEU A 85 7.20 3.21 1.96
N HIS A 86 6.14 2.50 1.57
CA HIS A 86 5.62 2.51 0.19
C HIS A 86 5.21 3.90 -0.33
N ASP A 87 4.79 4.79 0.57
CA ASP A 87 4.34 6.15 0.25
C ASP A 87 5.35 7.25 0.61
N THR A 88 6.56 6.90 1.04
CA THR A 88 7.60 7.91 1.37
C THR A 88 7.97 8.83 0.20
N GLY A 89 7.71 8.39 -1.04
CA GLY A 89 7.82 9.20 -2.25
C GLY A 89 6.92 10.44 -2.26
N MET A 90 5.79 10.42 -1.53
CA MET A 90 4.79 11.49 -1.53
C MET A 90 5.23 12.79 -0.85
N GLY A 91 6.29 12.78 -0.04
CA GLY A 91 6.82 14.00 0.57
C GLY A 91 8.34 14.04 0.70
N ILE A 92 8.98 13.53 -0.34
CA ILE A 92 10.38 13.83 -0.61
C ILE A 92 10.62 15.36 -0.60
N SER A 93 11.84 15.75 -0.23
CA SER A 93 12.23 17.16 -0.27
C SER A 93 12.34 17.66 -1.72
N GLY A 94 12.27 18.97 -1.97
CA GLY A 94 12.47 19.52 -3.32
C GLY A 94 13.84 19.16 -3.91
N ARG A 95 14.88 19.08 -3.07
CA ARG A 95 16.21 18.59 -3.47
C ARG A 95 16.16 17.13 -3.93
N ASP A 96 15.42 16.29 -3.20
CA ASP A 96 15.25 14.88 -3.56
C ASP A 96 14.41 14.74 -4.83
N TYR A 97 13.36 15.53 -4.99
CA TYR A 97 12.57 15.59 -6.22
C TYR A 97 13.46 15.90 -7.44
N GLU A 98 14.28 16.96 -7.38
CA GLU A 98 15.20 17.31 -8.47
C GLU A 98 16.23 16.21 -8.78
N ALA A 99 16.74 15.53 -7.75
CA ALA A 99 17.75 14.47 -7.90
C ALA A 99 17.14 13.15 -8.41
N PHE A 100 15.96 12.80 -7.90
CA PHE A 100 15.26 11.55 -8.22
C PHE A 100 14.57 11.63 -9.58
N SER A 101 14.04 12.79 -9.96
CA SER A 101 13.43 12.97 -11.29
C SER A 101 14.38 12.64 -12.44
N LYS A 102 15.70 12.80 -12.24
CA LYS A 102 16.72 12.45 -13.25
C LYS A 102 16.90 10.94 -13.46
N GLN A 103 16.31 10.13 -12.58
CA GLN A 103 16.44 8.66 -12.57
C GLN A 103 15.13 7.96 -12.92
N ILE A 104 14.02 8.69 -13.01
CA ILE A 104 12.70 8.14 -13.31
C ILE A 104 12.43 8.30 -14.79
N ASP A 105 12.00 7.21 -15.43
CA ASP A 105 11.41 7.28 -16.76
C ASP A 105 9.96 7.77 -16.65
N PHE A 106 9.72 8.99 -17.10
CA PHE A 106 8.39 9.59 -17.12
C PHE A 106 7.58 9.19 -18.37
N GLY A 107 8.18 8.50 -19.34
CA GLY A 107 7.56 8.22 -20.63
C GLY A 107 6.97 9.49 -21.26
N ASP A 108 5.72 9.38 -21.72
CA ASP A 108 4.97 10.49 -22.33
C ASP A 108 4.18 11.34 -21.31
N TYR A 109 4.44 11.21 -20.00
CA TYR A 109 3.65 11.87 -18.96
C TYR A 109 3.58 13.40 -19.15
N PHE A 110 4.72 14.07 -19.28
CA PHE A 110 4.76 15.52 -19.46
C PHE A 110 4.24 16.02 -20.81
N ARG A 111 4.09 15.11 -21.79
CA ARG A 111 3.44 15.42 -23.07
C ARG A 111 1.92 15.28 -23.03
N THR A 112 1.41 14.45 -22.12
CA THR A 112 -0.02 14.14 -21.99
C THR A 112 -0.67 14.94 -20.85
N HIS A 113 0.15 15.63 -20.06
CA HIS A 113 -0.26 16.44 -18.92
C HIS A 113 0.40 17.83 -18.99
N ASP A 114 -0.06 18.67 -19.91
CA ASP A 114 0.48 20.00 -20.24
C ASP A 114 0.58 20.98 -19.04
N ALA A 115 -0.06 20.66 -17.91
CA ALA A 115 -0.05 21.44 -16.67
C ALA A 115 0.40 20.64 -15.43
N ALA A 116 1.18 19.57 -15.59
CA ALA A 116 1.69 18.81 -14.46
C ALA A 116 2.65 19.66 -13.60
N ASP A 117 2.21 20.00 -12.38
CA ASP A 117 3.06 20.61 -11.37
C ASP A 117 3.89 19.55 -10.61
N GLU A 118 4.81 20.00 -9.73
CA GLU A 118 5.63 19.11 -8.89
C GLU A 118 4.74 18.13 -8.12
N ALA A 119 3.64 18.62 -7.53
CA ALA A 119 2.70 17.83 -6.75
C ALA A 119 2.03 16.73 -7.57
N GLY A 120 1.54 17.05 -8.77
CA GLY A 120 0.95 16.09 -9.70
C GLY A 120 1.95 15.03 -10.15
N THR A 121 3.19 15.44 -10.42
CA THR A 121 4.29 14.54 -10.81
C THR A 121 4.65 13.59 -9.67
N VAL A 122 4.85 14.12 -8.45
CA VAL A 122 5.11 13.32 -7.25
C VAL A 122 4.00 12.31 -7.05
N ARG A 123 2.73 12.72 -7.11
CA ARG A 123 1.58 11.82 -6.95
C ARG A 123 1.53 10.74 -8.04
N ALA A 124 1.81 11.10 -9.28
CA ALA A 124 1.81 10.15 -10.40
C ALA A 124 2.93 9.11 -10.27
N PHE A 125 4.09 9.48 -9.73
CA PHE A 125 5.27 8.63 -9.68
C PHE A 125 5.75 8.29 -8.27
N HIS A 126 4.93 8.45 -7.23
CA HIS A 126 5.39 8.30 -5.84
C HIS A 126 5.98 6.93 -5.54
N HIS A 127 5.45 5.85 -6.11
CA HIS A 127 6.05 4.52 -6.02
C HIS A 127 7.53 4.49 -6.45
N GLU A 128 7.87 5.12 -7.58
CA GLU A 128 9.26 5.26 -8.04
C GLU A 128 10.09 6.13 -7.11
N TYR A 129 9.54 7.27 -6.67
CA TYR A 129 10.19 8.13 -5.69
C TYR A 129 10.43 7.43 -4.35
N SER A 130 9.50 6.60 -3.87
CA SER A 130 9.64 5.79 -2.67
C SER A 130 10.78 4.80 -2.83
N GLY A 131 10.90 4.13 -3.98
CA GLY A 131 12.03 3.25 -4.27
C GLY A 131 13.38 3.96 -4.17
N LEU A 132 13.49 5.15 -4.76
CA LEU A 132 14.72 5.97 -4.69
C LEU A 132 14.98 6.51 -3.28
N PHE A 133 13.93 6.91 -2.56
CA PHE A 133 14.00 7.36 -1.18
C PHE A 133 14.53 6.25 -0.26
N ILE A 134 13.93 5.06 -0.32
CA ILE A 134 14.33 3.90 0.49
C ILE A 134 15.80 3.56 0.23
N ARG A 135 16.22 3.53 -1.04
CA ARG A 135 17.62 3.26 -1.40
C ARG A 135 18.58 4.32 -0.84
N LYS A 136 18.24 5.60 -0.97
CA LYS A 136 19.07 6.71 -0.47
C LYS A 136 19.20 6.71 1.05
N TYR A 137 18.10 6.44 1.76
CA TYR A 137 18.02 6.56 3.21
C TYR A 137 18.07 5.21 3.94
N ALA A 138 18.45 4.12 3.26
CA ALA A 138 18.51 2.76 3.84
C ALA A 138 19.31 2.69 5.15
N HIS A 139 20.44 3.39 5.24
CA HIS A 139 21.30 3.45 6.43
C HIS A 139 20.58 4.05 7.65
N LEU A 140 19.61 4.94 7.43
CA LEU A 140 18.87 5.60 8.49
C LEU A 140 17.83 4.68 9.13
N PHE A 141 17.37 3.68 8.39
CA PHE A 141 16.46 2.64 8.86
C PHE A 141 17.18 1.35 9.26
N ASP A 142 18.52 1.40 9.43
CA ASP A 142 19.34 0.24 9.85
C ASP A 142 19.02 -1.06 9.07
N LEU A 143 18.77 -0.93 7.75
CA LEU A 143 18.40 -2.06 6.91
C LEU A 143 19.57 -3.05 6.82
N PRO A 144 19.35 -4.37 7.00
CA PRO A 144 20.44 -5.33 7.26
C PRO A 144 21.45 -5.51 6.12
N GLY A 145 21.07 -5.24 4.87
CA GLY A 145 21.94 -5.40 3.70
C GLY A 145 21.24 -5.11 2.38
N GLU A 146 21.99 -5.13 1.28
CA GLU A 146 21.51 -4.77 -0.06
C GLU A 146 20.35 -5.65 -0.55
N GLU A 147 20.32 -6.93 -0.17
CA GLU A 147 19.21 -7.83 -0.52
C GLU A 147 17.88 -7.38 0.11
N TYR A 148 17.89 -6.95 1.38
CA TYR A 148 16.71 -6.39 2.04
C TYR A 148 16.32 -5.03 1.47
N VAL A 149 17.31 -4.17 1.17
CA VAL A 149 17.05 -2.86 0.53
C VAL A 149 16.39 -3.09 -0.82
N ARG A 150 16.94 -3.98 -1.65
CA ARG A 150 16.37 -4.32 -2.96
C ARG A 150 14.97 -4.90 -2.82
N ALA A 151 14.74 -5.82 -1.89
CA ALA A 151 13.43 -6.40 -1.63
C ALA A 151 12.39 -5.34 -1.24
N ILE A 152 12.72 -4.49 -0.26
CA ILE A 152 11.82 -3.43 0.22
C ILE A 152 11.56 -2.42 -0.90
N VAL A 153 12.58 -2.01 -1.67
CA VAL A 153 12.40 -1.13 -2.83
C VAL A 153 11.44 -1.74 -3.85
N GLN A 154 11.61 -3.00 -4.22
CA GLN A 154 10.76 -3.66 -5.22
C GLN A 154 9.32 -3.81 -4.70
N VAL A 155 9.14 -4.29 -3.46
CA VAL A 155 7.81 -4.46 -2.85
C VAL A 155 7.11 -3.12 -2.69
N SER A 156 7.80 -2.09 -2.19
CA SER A 156 7.27 -0.72 -2.11
C SER A 156 6.95 -0.13 -3.48
N ARG A 157 7.79 -0.28 -4.52
CA ARG A 157 7.43 0.15 -5.89
C ARG A 157 6.23 -0.63 -6.42
N GLY A 158 6.16 -1.90 -6.04
CA GLY A 158 5.14 -2.86 -6.43
C GLY A 158 3.75 -2.60 -5.90
N HIS A 159 3.52 -1.63 -5.02
CA HIS A 159 2.15 -1.33 -4.58
C HIS A 159 1.29 -0.72 -5.71
N ARG A 160 1.88 -0.23 -6.82
CA ARG A 160 1.12 0.27 -7.97
C ARG A 160 1.92 0.26 -9.28
N LYS A 161 1.21 0.26 -10.41
CA LYS A 161 1.68 0.51 -11.79
C LYS A 161 2.74 -0.41 -12.40
N THR A 162 3.61 -1.02 -11.61
CA THR A 162 4.64 -1.94 -12.09
C THR A 162 4.08 -3.32 -12.42
N ASP A 163 4.77 -4.08 -13.26
CA ASP A 163 4.40 -5.45 -13.61
C ASP A 163 5.04 -6.48 -12.66
N LEU A 164 4.26 -6.97 -11.69
CA LEU A 164 4.64 -8.04 -10.77
C LEU A 164 4.92 -9.39 -11.45
N LEU A 165 4.54 -9.56 -12.72
CA LEU A 165 4.86 -10.74 -13.51
C LEU A 165 6.25 -10.65 -14.16
N ASP A 166 6.88 -9.48 -14.18
CA ASP A 166 8.25 -9.29 -14.65
C ASP A 166 9.21 -10.11 -13.76
N ARG A 167 9.99 -11.00 -14.37
CA ARG A 167 10.92 -11.90 -13.66
C ARG A 167 12.23 -11.25 -13.28
N GLU A 168 12.61 -10.19 -13.97
CA GLU A 168 13.82 -9.44 -13.72
C GLU A 168 13.57 -8.36 -12.66
N GLU A 169 12.47 -7.61 -12.80
CA GLU A 169 12.11 -6.56 -11.85
C GLU A 169 11.68 -7.13 -10.49
N TYR A 170 10.82 -8.17 -10.49
CA TYR A 170 10.34 -8.84 -9.28
C TYR A 170 10.99 -10.22 -9.11
N ALA A 171 12.31 -10.25 -9.17
CA ALA A 171 13.09 -11.47 -8.93
C ALA A 171 12.97 -11.92 -7.46
N ASP A 172 12.95 -13.23 -7.28
CA ASP A 172 13.15 -13.87 -5.99
C ASP A 172 14.55 -13.54 -5.45
N ILE A 173 14.63 -13.05 -4.21
CA ILE A 173 15.89 -12.60 -3.61
C ILE A 173 16.36 -13.64 -2.59
N PRO A 174 17.48 -14.35 -2.83
CA PRO A 174 18.07 -15.23 -1.83
C PRO A 174 18.43 -14.44 -0.58
N VAL A 175 18.28 -15.05 0.59
CA VAL A 175 18.76 -14.56 1.89
C VAL A 175 19.17 -15.75 2.74
N ALA A 176 19.80 -15.52 3.90
CA ALA A 176 20.27 -16.60 4.76
C ALA A 176 19.17 -17.62 5.14
N GLY A 177 17.95 -17.16 5.44
CA GLY A 177 16.82 -18.02 5.82
C GLY A 177 16.04 -18.64 4.65
N GLY A 178 16.37 -18.32 3.39
CA GLY A 178 15.66 -18.85 2.22
C GLY A 178 15.59 -17.86 1.06
N VAL A 179 14.38 -17.58 0.59
CA VAL A 179 14.14 -16.73 -0.58
C VAL A 179 12.97 -15.79 -0.28
N ILE A 180 13.20 -14.50 -0.46
CA ILE A 180 12.15 -13.47 -0.40
C ILE A 180 11.41 -13.45 -1.73
N ARG A 181 10.12 -13.79 -1.70
CA ARG A 181 9.24 -13.83 -2.88
C ARG A 181 8.66 -12.44 -3.15
N THR A 182 9.44 -11.57 -3.77
CA THR A 182 9.11 -10.13 -3.93
C THR A 182 7.80 -9.89 -4.66
N ALA A 183 7.51 -10.64 -5.73
CA ALA A 183 6.23 -10.54 -6.46
C ALA A 183 5.02 -10.86 -5.57
N TYR A 184 5.12 -11.86 -4.70
CA TYR A 184 4.03 -12.22 -3.78
C TYR A 184 3.81 -11.13 -2.73
N LEU A 185 4.89 -10.64 -2.10
CA LEU A 185 4.78 -9.58 -1.09
C LEU A 185 4.25 -8.27 -1.70
N ALA A 186 4.68 -7.93 -2.91
CA ALA A 186 4.18 -6.78 -3.65
C ALA A 186 2.68 -6.92 -4.01
N ALA A 187 2.24 -8.13 -4.40
CA ALA A 187 0.83 -8.40 -4.69
C ALA A 187 -0.06 -8.25 -3.44
N VAL A 188 0.43 -8.70 -2.28
CA VAL A 188 -0.30 -8.51 -1.01
C VAL A 188 -0.38 -7.02 -0.65
N LEU A 189 0.74 -6.29 -0.71
CA LEU A 189 0.76 -4.86 -0.40
C LEU A 189 -0.12 -4.05 -1.36
N ARG A 190 -0.03 -4.32 -2.67
CA ARG A 190 -0.85 -3.68 -3.71
C ARG A 190 -2.34 -3.86 -3.44
N LEU A 191 -2.76 -5.09 -3.10
CA LEU A 191 -4.16 -5.34 -2.78
C LEU A 191 -4.57 -4.70 -1.45
N ALA A 192 -3.71 -4.75 -0.43
CA ALA A 192 -3.98 -4.18 0.90
C ALA A 192 -4.18 -2.66 0.83
N ASP A 193 -3.31 -1.97 0.10
CA ASP A 193 -3.40 -0.52 -0.14
C ASP A 193 -4.64 -0.16 -0.97
N GLU A 194 -4.94 -0.94 -2.03
CA GLU A 194 -6.11 -0.70 -2.89
C GLU A 194 -7.45 -0.89 -2.16
N ILE A 195 -7.53 -1.75 -1.15
CA ILE A 195 -8.75 -1.94 -0.35
C ILE A 195 -8.81 -1.05 0.89
N ASP A 196 -7.75 -0.29 1.19
CA ASP A 196 -7.75 0.71 2.25
C ASP A 196 -8.48 1.99 1.82
N VAL A 197 -9.75 1.80 1.46
CA VAL A 197 -10.64 2.82 0.91
C VAL A 197 -11.69 3.26 1.92
N ALA A 198 -11.87 2.50 3.01
CA ALA A 198 -12.77 2.88 4.09
C ALA A 198 -12.19 4.11 4.79
N SER A 199 -12.95 5.22 4.80
CA SER A 199 -12.47 6.46 5.38
C SER A 199 -11.89 6.23 6.78
N ALA A 200 -10.68 6.75 7.00
CA ALA A 200 -10.14 6.99 8.34
C ALA A 200 -11.29 7.44 9.25
N ARG A 201 -11.46 6.76 10.38
CA ARG A 201 -12.44 7.13 11.40
C ARG A 201 -12.19 8.60 11.76
N ASN A 202 -13.01 9.50 11.20
CA ASN A 202 -13.04 10.94 11.43
C ASN A 202 -12.03 11.80 10.63
N PRO A 203 -12.31 12.08 9.33
CA PRO A 203 -11.50 13.00 8.53
C PRO A 203 -11.41 14.41 9.11
N GLU A 204 -12.46 14.89 9.79
CA GLU A 204 -12.51 16.24 10.38
C GLU A 204 -11.54 16.42 11.56
N LEU A 205 -11.13 15.33 12.21
CA LEU A 205 -10.18 15.38 13.33
C LEU A 205 -8.72 15.40 12.87
N LEU A 206 -8.47 14.88 11.65
CA LEU A 206 -7.13 14.70 11.07
C LEU A 206 -6.84 15.72 9.96
N PHE A 207 -7.88 16.25 9.31
CA PHE A 207 -7.77 17.17 8.18
C PHE A 207 -8.66 18.41 8.38
N ASP A 208 -8.08 19.56 8.07
CA ASP A 208 -8.84 20.79 7.87
C ASP A 208 -9.53 20.72 6.50
N VAL A 209 -10.71 20.09 6.47
CA VAL A 209 -11.54 19.87 5.26
C VAL A 209 -11.84 21.19 4.52
N SER A 210 -11.70 22.34 5.20
CA SER A 210 -11.83 23.67 4.59
C SER A 210 -10.73 23.99 3.56
N ARG A 211 -9.64 23.22 3.54
CA ARG A 211 -8.52 23.37 2.58
C ARG A 211 -8.65 22.52 1.32
N VAL A 212 -9.68 21.67 1.22
CA VAL A 212 -9.98 20.88 0.02
C VAL A 212 -10.61 21.80 -1.03
N THR A 213 -9.75 22.39 -1.85
CA THR A 213 -10.10 23.52 -2.74
C THR A 213 -10.42 23.09 -4.18
N ARG A 214 -10.18 21.84 -4.57
CA ARG A 214 -10.47 21.33 -5.92
C ARG A 214 -11.70 20.42 -5.93
N GLU A 215 -12.56 20.58 -6.92
CA GLU A 215 -13.79 19.79 -7.13
C GLU A 215 -13.53 18.29 -7.23
N MET A 216 -12.41 17.89 -7.87
CA MET A 216 -11.95 16.51 -7.97
C MET A 216 -11.62 15.89 -6.61
N ASP A 217 -11.10 16.68 -5.66
CA ASP A 217 -10.81 16.22 -4.31
C ASP A 217 -12.11 16.06 -3.49
N ARG A 218 -13.16 16.86 -3.76
CA ARG A 218 -14.49 16.68 -3.13
C ARG A 218 -15.18 15.41 -3.62
N LEU A 219 -15.11 15.12 -4.91
CA LEU A 219 -15.68 13.91 -5.48
C LEU A 219 -14.95 12.66 -4.95
N HIS A 220 -13.62 12.66 -4.98
CA HIS A 220 -12.80 11.60 -4.40
C HIS A 220 -13.14 11.36 -2.93
N PHE A 221 -13.23 12.44 -2.15
CA PHE A 221 -13.60 12.38 -0.74
C PHE A 221 -15.01 11.83 -0.53
N GLY A 222 -16.00 12.27 -1.33
CA GLY A 222 -17.38 11.78 -1.27
C GLY A 222 -17.50 10.27 -1.56
N ILE A 223 -16.68 9.74 -2.47
CA ILE A 223 -16.61 8.30 -2.78
C ILE A 223 -16.03 7.52 -1.59
N HIS A 224 -14.89 7.95 -1.05
CA HIS A 224 -14.26 7.30 0.12
C HIS A 224 -15.15 7.33 1.36
N GLU A 225 -15.79 8.47 1.63
CA GLU A 225 -16.78 8.58 2.70
C GLU A 225 -18.04 7.76 2.45
N SER A 226 -18.26 7.24 1.24
CA SER A 226 -19.36 6.32 0.96
C SER A 226 -19.02 4.88 1.30
N VAL A 227 -17.74 4.52 1.41
CA VAL A 227 -17.30 3.20 1.91
C VAL A 227 -17.25 3.23 3.43
N ARG A 228 -18.19 2.54 4.07
CA ARG A 228 -18.30 2.51 5.54
C ARG A 228 -17.31 1.53 6.17
N ARG A 229 -17.07 0.42 5.49
CA ARG A 229 -16.28 -0.69 6.01
C ARG A 229 -15.85 -1.61 4.87
N VAL A 230 -14.64 -2.15 4.99
CA VAL A 230 -14.17 -3.28 4.20
C VAL A 230 -13.97 -4.46 5.14
N GLU A 231 -14.48 -5.64 4.78
CA GLU A 231 -14.21 -6.89 5.49
C GLU A 231 -13.49 -7.87 4.57
N VAL A 232 -12.27 -8.27 4.95
CA VAL A 232 -11.52 -9.31 4.25
C VAL A 232 -11.85 -10.66 4.90
N LYS A 233 -12.60 -11.49 4.18
CA LYS A 233 -12.97 -12.85 4.57
C LYS A 233 -12.00 -13.87 3.99
N PRO A 234 -12.07 -15.16 4.38
CA PRO A 234 -11.17 -16.19 3.84
C PRO A 234 -11.23 -16.36 2.31
N ASP A 235 -12.37 -16.11 1.67
CA ASP A 235 -12.61 -16.38 0.24
C ASP A 235 -13.21 -15.19 -0.53
N GLU A 236 -13.51 -14.08 0.12
CA GLU A 236 -14.06 -12.87 -0.51
C GLU A 236 -13.67 -11.59 0.23
N ILE A 237 -13.83 -10.44 -0.44
CA ILE A 237 -13.68 -9.10 0.14
C ILE A 237 -15.03 -8.40 0.04
N ASP A 238 -15.57 -7.95 1.16
CA ASP A 238 -16.87 -7.29 1.23
C ASP A 238 -16.70 -5.79 1.47
N LEU A 239 -17.29 -4.98 0.58
CA LEU A 239 -17.40 -3.53 0.74
C LEU A 239 -18.80 -3.16 1.20
N TYR A 240 -18.91 -2.51 2.36
CA TYR A 240 -20.17 -1.96 2.86
C TYR A 240 -20.26 -0.50 2.47
N ILE A 241 -21.17 -0.18 1.56
CA ILE A 241 -21.32 1.17 1.01
C ILE A 241 -22.62 1.82 1.49
N LEU A 242 -22.54 3.12 1.76
CA LEU A 242 -23.67 4.00 2.02
C LEU A 242 -23.38 5.35 1.35
N PRO A 243 -23.73 5.48 0.05
CA PRO A 243 -23.54 6.70 -0.72
C PRO A 243 -24.19 7.89 -0.03
N LYS A 244 -23.48 9.01 0.06
CA LYS A 244 -24.07 10.26 0.58
C LYS A 244 -25.12 10.86 -0.35
N ALA A 245 -25.03 10.55 -1.63
CA ALA A 245 -25.95 11.00 -2.67
C ALA A 245 -25.92 10.04 -3.88
N PRO A 246 -27.01 9.92 -4.66
CA PRO A 246 -27.09 8.97 -5.79
C PRO A 246 -26.02 9.17 -6.87
N GLU A 247 -25.55 10.41 -7.06
CA GLU A 247 -24.51 10.75 -8.04
C GLU A 247 -23.15 10.12 -7.76
N TYR A 248 -22.87 9.68 -6.53
CA TYR A 248 -21.62 8.99 -6.21
C TYR A 248 -21.62 7.52 -6.63
N MET A 249 -22.79 6.93 -6.90
CA MET A 249 -22.89 5.49 -7.19
C MET A 249 -22.05 5.06 -8.39
N PRO A 250 -22.06 5.73 -9.57
CA PRO A 250 -21.21 5.33 -10.69
C PRO A 250 -19.72 5.28 -10.33
N HIS A 251 -19.24 6.25 -9.55
CA HIS A 251 -17.84 6.32 -9.13
C HIS A 251 -17.49 5.30 -8.05
N ILE A 252 -18.42 4.98 -7.14
CA ILE A 252 -18.26 3.87 -6.18
C ILE A 252 -18.17 2.54 -6.93
N LEU A 253 -18.95 2.36 -8.00
CA LEU A 253 -18.86 1.18 -8.85
C LEU A 253 -17.50 1.12 -9.56
N GLU A 254 -17.00 2.23 -10.12
CA GLU A 254 -15.64 2.31 -10.69
C GLU A 254 -14.56 1.88 -9.69
N LEU A 255 -14.67 2.33 -8.43
CA LEU A 255 -13.78 1.91 -7.36
C LEU A 255 -13.86 0.39 -7.11
N ILE A 256 -15.07 -0.16 -7.02
CA ILE A 256 -15.28 -1.61 -6.82
C ILE A 256 -14.68 -2.41 -7.99
N TRP A 257 -14.85 -1.94 -9.23
CA TRP A 257 -14.24 -2.57 -10.41
C TRP A 257 -12.72 -2.52 -10.36
N LYS A 258 -12.13 -1.39 -9.99
CA LYS A 258 -10.68 -1.26 -9.80
C LYS A 258 -10.15 -2.24 -8.75
N ILE A 259 -10.84 -2.39 -7.62
CA ILE A 259 -10.48 -3.37 -6.58
C ILE A 259 -10.60 -4.80 -7.11
N ARG A 260 -11.63 -5.12 -7.91
CA ARG A 260 -11.80 -6.44 -8.55
C ARG A 260 -10.65 -6.77 -9.48
N ASP A 261 -10.28 -5.84 -10.36
CA ASP A 261 -9.19 -6.02 -11.31
C ASP A 261 -7.85 -6.17 -10.58
N THR A 262 -7.64 -5.37 -9.53
CA THR A 262 -6.45 -5.47 -8.68
C THR A 262 -6.38 -6.80 -7.96
N LEU A 263 -7.50 -7.30 -7.40
CA LEU A 263 -7.56 -8.62 -6.80
C LEU A 263 -7.21 -9.71 -7.82
N ALA A 264 -7.81 -9.68 -9.01
CA ALA A 264 -7.56 -10.67 -10.06
C ALA A 264 -6.08 -10.70 -10.45
N TYR A 265 -5.49 -9.52 -10.69
CA TYR A 265 -4.08 -9.39 -11.03
C TYR A 265 -3.14 -9.86 -9.90
N CYS A 266 -3.40 -9.44 -8.66
CA CYS A 266 -2.57 -9.82 -7.52
C CYS A 266 -2.65 -11.33 -7.24
N ARG A 267 -3.81 -11.95 -7.43
CA ARG A 267 -3.95 -13.41 -7.38
C ARG A 267 -3.12 -14.10 -8.43
N GLU A 268 -3.19 -13.65 -9.69
CA GLU A 268 -2.41 -14.21 -10.79
C GLU A 268 -0.91 -14.11 -10.51
N ALA A 269 -0.44 -12.94 -10.05
CA ALA A 269 0.95 -12.73 -9.68
C ALA A 269 1.37 -13.67 -8.54
N ALA A 270 0.58 -13.76 -7.46
CA ALA A 270 0.86 -14.64 -6.33
C ALA A 270 0.98 -16.12 -6.77
N GLU A 271 0.01 -16.62 -7.56
CA GLU A 271 -0.07 -18.02 -7.99
C GLU A 271 1.01 -18.39 -9.02
N ARG A 272 1.41 -17.47 -9.90
CA ARG A 272 2.47 -17.73 -10.91
C ARG A 272 3.87 -17.55 -10.38
N ARG A 273 4.04 -16.80 -9.28
CA ARG A 273 5.35 -16.39 -8.76
C ARG A 273 5.67 -16.98 -7.39
N SER A 274 4.77 -17.75 -6.78
CA SER A 274 5.01 -18.41 -5.50
C SER A 274 4.16 -19.67 -5.30
N ASP A 275 4.50 -20.45 -4.28
CA ASP A 275 3.67 -21.53 -3.72
C ASP A 275 2.63 -21.04 -2.69
N LEU A 276 2.52 -19.71 -2.52
CA LEU A 276 1.51 -19.02 -1.73
C LEU A 276 0.40 -18.49 -2.65
N ARG A 277 -0.70 -18.06 -2.05
CA ARG A 277 -1.85 -17.53 -2.80
C ARG A 277 -2.51 -16.39 -2.05
N ILE A 278 -3.20 -15.52 -2.79
CA ILE A 278 -4.22 -14.65 -2.23
C ILE A 278 -5.54 -15.44 -2.28
N PRO A 279 -6.12 -15.84 -1.13
CA PRO A 279 -7.22 -16.80 -1.12
C PRO A 279 -8.55 -16.17 -1.54
N GLN A 280 -8.75 -14.87 -1.36
CA GLN A 280 -9.98 -14.14 -1.70
C GLN A 280 -10.25 -14.17 -3.20
N LYS A 281 -11.37 -14.72 -3.64
CA LYS A 281 -11.70 -15.01 -5.05
C LYS A 281 -12.51 -13.91 -5.72
N GLN A 282 -13.20 -13.10 -4.95
CA GLN A 282 -14.16 -12.14 -5.45
C GLN A 282 -14.29 -10.95 -4.50
N VAL A 283 -14.79 -9.85 -5.07
CA VAL A 283 -15.13 -8.62 -4.35
C VAL A 283 -16.64 -8.42 -4.45
N GLN A 284 -17.29 -8.34 -3.31
CA GLN A 284 -18.72 -8.08 -3.17
C GLN A 284 -18.96 -6.70 -2.58
N PHE A 285 -20.15 -6.16 -2.80
CA PHE A 285 -20.56 -4.94 -2.11
C PHE A 285 -22.01 -5.01 -1.62
N TRP A 286 -22.25 -4.28 -0.55
CA TRP A 286 -23.51 -4.22 0.18
C TRP A 286 -23.98 -2.78 0.24
N HIS A 287 -25.17 -2.49 -0.28
CA HIS A 287 -25.80 -1.17 -0.21
C HIS A 287 -26.99 -1.23 0.74
N GLU A 288 -26.99 -0.44 1.81
CA GLU A 288 -28.06 -0.45 2.82
C GLU A 288 -28.38 -1.86 3.36
N GLN A 289 -27.34 -2.70 3.55
CA GLN A 289 -27.44 -4.11 3.96
C GLN A 289 -28.15 -5.04 2.95
N LYS A 290 -28.42 -4.58 1.72
CA LYS A 290 -28.85 -5.41 0.61
C LYS A 290 -27.64 -5.77 -0.25
N PHE A 291 -27.50 -7.06 -0.54
CA PHE A 291 -26.51 -7.55 -1.49
C PHE A 291 -26.88 -7.08 -2.91
N ILE A 292 -25.92 -6.47 -3.61
CA ILE A 292 -26.10 -6.04 -5.00
C ILE A 292 -25.15 -6.82 -5.90
N ILE A 293 -25.70 -7.50 -6.90
CA ILE A 293 -24.93 -8.11 -7.99
C ILE A 293 -24.74 -7.03 -9.06
N CYS A 294 -23.52 -6.53 -9.22
CA CYS A 294 -23.15 -5.85 -10.46
C CYS A 294 -22.90 -6.91 -11.53
N THR A 295 -23.88 -7.13 -12.40
CA THR A 295 -23.74 -7.82 -13.69
C THR A 295 -23.06 -6.93 -14.72
#